data_AF-A0A496A7Y0-F1
#
_entry.id   AF-A0A496A7Y0-F1
#
_cell.length_a   1.000
_cell.length_b   1.000
_cell.length_c   1.000
_cell.angle_alpha   90.00
_cell.angle_beta   90.00
_cell.angle_gamma   90.00
#
_symmetry.space_group_name_H-M   'P 1'
#
loop_
_entity.id
_entity.type
_entity.pdbx_description
1 polymer ?
#
loop_
_entity_poly.entity_id
_entity_poly.type
_entity_poly.pdbx_seq_one_letter_code
_entity_poly.pdbx_strand_id
1 'polypeptide(L)'
;MSRGKNDMRAVLEQNQAQQPKLEIVESVPESHSQRCPSRRGKKMAACYLGMDAYRQLKILCAETDMSIEDALKQGLNSLFIANNKPPIALN
;
A
#
# COMPACT_ATOMS: atom_id res chain seq x y z
N MET A 1 -30.36 11.83 64.75
CA MET A 1 -30.30 10.36 64.95
C MET A 1 -29.94 9.69 63.63
N SER A 2 -29.09 8.67 63.73
CA SER A 2 -28.44 7.86 62.68
C SER A 2 -29.37 7.29 61.59
N ARG A 3 -28.88 7.21 60.34
CA ARG A 3 -29.01 6.08 59.38
C ARG A 3 -28.52 6.50 57.98
N GLY A 4 -27.27 6.16 57.66
CA GLY A 4 -26.67 6.42 56.34
C GLY A 4 -25.50 5.50 56.06
N LYS A 5 -25.64 4.21 56.38
CA LYS A 5 -24.64 3.18 56.13
C LYS A 5 -25.35 1.94 55.59
N ASN A 6 -25.80 1.96 54.34
CA ASN A 6 -26.29 0.73 53.69
C ASN A 6 -26.28 0.71 52.15
N ASP A 7 -25.64 1.67 51.46
CA ASP A 7 -25.68 1.69 49.97
C ASP A 7 -24.37 1.31 49.26
N MET A 8 -23.28 1.05 49.98
CA MET A 8 -21.98 0.75 49.33
C MET A 8 -21.79 -0.73 48.98
N ARG A 9 -22.55 -1.66 49.58
CA ARG A 9 -22.46 -3.11 49.26
C ARG A 9 -23.20 -3.47 47.97
N ALA A 10 -24.36 -2.86 47.72
CA ALA A 10 -25.16 -3.12 46.52
C ALA A 10 -24.44 -2.68 45.22
N VAL A 11 -23.63 -1.62 45.29
CA VAL A 11 -22.91 -1.07 44.12
C VAL A 11 -21.73 -1.96 43.70
N LEU A 12 -21.13 -2.71 44.63
CA LEU A 12 -20.05 -3.65 44.31
C LEU A 12 -20.56 -4.95 43.68
N GLU A 13 -21.74 -5.44 44.08
CA GLU A 13 -22.33 -6.67 43.55
C GLU A 13 -22.81 -6.48 42.10
N GLN A 14 -23.32 -5.30 41.75
CA GLN A 14 -23.79 -4.99 40.39
C GLN A 14 -22.65 -4.87 39.37
N ASN A 15 -21.41 -4.61 39.80
CA ASN A 15 -20.26 -4.49 38.88
C ASN A 15 -19.56 -5.81 38.54
N GLN A 16 -19.87 -6.92 39.22
CA GLN A 16 -19.23 -8.22 38.92
C GLN A 16 -19.90 -9.01 37.79
N ALA A 17 -21.08 -8.61 37.32
CA ALA A 17 -21.85 -9.36 36.33
C ALA A 17 -21.57 -9.00 34.86
N GLN A 18 -20.71 -8.02 34.57
CA GLN A 18 -20.39 -7.60 33.20
C GLN A 18 -18.91 -7.82 32.90
N GLN A 19 -18.52 -9.09 32.77
CA GLN A 19 -17.30 -9.42 32.04
C GLN A 19 -17.56 -9.13 30.55
N PRO A 20 -16.73 -8.31 29.87
CA PRO A 20 -16.85 -8.13 28.43
C PRO A 20 -16.49 -9.46 27.77
N LYS A 21 -17.48 -10.11 27.17
CA LYS A 21 -17.26 -11.30 26.33
C LYS A 21 -16.46 -10.84 25.11
N LEU A 22 -15.16 -11.13 25.10
CA LEU A 22 -14.30 -10.91 23.95
C LEU A 22 -14.79 -11.87 22.85
N GLU A 23 -15.56 -11.34 21.90
CA GLU A 23 -15.81 -12.04 20.64
C GLU A 23 -14.47 -12.16 19.91
N ILE A 24 -14.02 -13.41 19.79
CA ILE A 24 -12.91 -13.77 18.91
C ILE A 24 -13.43 -13.54 17.49
N VAL A 25 -13.14 -12.37 16.94
CA VAL A 25 -13.32 -12.13 15.51
C VAL A 25 -12.31 -13.02 14.81
N GLU A 26 -12.77 -14.14 14.22
CA GLU A 26 -11.95 -14.95 13.33
C GLU A 26 -11.38 -14.03 12.25
N SER A 27 -10.07 -13.86 12.24
CA SER A 27 -9.38 -13.08 11.22
C SER A 27 -9.57 -13.76 9.88
N VAL A 28 -10.30 -13.12 8.97
CA VAL A 28 -10.36 -13.54 7.56
C VAL A 28 -8.92 -13.65 7.06
N PRO A 29 -8.48 -14.81 6.52
CA PRO A 29 -7.11 -14.95 6.06
C PRO A 29 -6.85 -13.91 4.98
N GLU A 30 -5.83 -13.08 5.18
CA GLU A 30 -5.40 -12.13 4.17
C GLU A 30 -5.11 -12.89 2.88
N SER A 31 -5.82 -12.56 1.79
CA SER A 31 -5.55 -13.18 0.51
C SER A 31 -4.17 -12.71 0.03
N HIS A 32 -3.13 -13.46 0.37
CA HIS A 32 -1.82 -13.27 -0.22
C HIS A 32 -1.88 -13.74 -1.67
N SER A 33 -2.33 -12.85 -2.56
CA SER A 33 -2.17 -13.06 -3.99
C SER A 33 -0.70 -13.42 -4.25
N GLN A 34 -0.45 -14.59 -4.85
CA GLN A 34 0.89 -15.00 -5.24
C GLN A 34 1.44 -13.97 -6.24
N ARG A 35 2.23 -13.03 -5.75
CA ARG A 35 2.93 -12.07 -6.60
C ARG A 35 4.12 -12.77 -7.24
N CYS A 36 4.22 -12.70 -8.57
CA CYS A 36 5.40 -13.17 -9.29
C CYS A 36 6.68 -12.59 -8.63
N PRO A 37 7.73 -13.41 -8.43
CA PRO A 37 8.96 -12.97 -7.77
C PRO A 37 9.55 -11.68 -8.37
N SER A 38 9.49 -11.54 -9.70
CA SER A 38 9.97 -10.37 -10.44
C SER A 38 9.28 -9.04 -10.09
N ARG A 39 8.11 -9.09 -9.45
CA ARG A 39 7.29 -7.93 -9.04
C ARG A 39 7.40 -7.61 -7.55
N ARG A 40 8.16 -8.37 -6.77
CA ARG A 40 8.35 -8.08 -5.33
C ARG A 40 9.08 -6.75 -5.17
N GLY A 41 8.62 -5.90 -4.24
CA GLY A 41 9.20 -4.57 -4.01
C GLY A 41 8.90 -3.52 -5.09
N LYS A 42 8.24 -3.90 -6.21
CA LYS A 42 7.90 -2.99 -7.31
C LYS A 42 6.43 -2.56 -7.22
N LYS A 43 6.16 -1.33 -7.66
CA LYS A 43 4.82 -0.80 -7.85
C LYS A 43 4.61 -0.53 -9.34
N MET A 44 3.41 -0.84 -9.83
CA MET A 44 3.05 -0.56 -11.23
C MET A 44 2.67 0.92 -11.35
N ALA A 45 3.32 1.62 -12.27
CA ALA A 45 2.87 2.92 -12.76
C ALA A 45 2.23 2.71 -14.13
N ALA A 46 0.94 3.01 -14.24
CA ALA A 46 0.20 2.93 -15.50
C ALA A 46 -0.11 4.34 -16.01
N CYS A 47 0.01 4.54 -17.32
CA CYS A 47 -0.38 5.78 -17.98
C CYS A 47 -1.03 5.49 -19.33
N TYR A 48 -1.88 6.40 -19.79
CA TYR A 48 -2.44 6.38 -21.13
C TYR A 48 -1.53 7.19 -22.06
N LEU A 49 -1.16 6.59 -23.18
CA LEU A 49 -0.39 7.24 -24.24
C LEU A 49 -1.25 7.34 -25.49
N GLY A 50 -1.09 8.43 -26.24
CA GLY A 50 -1.63 8.52 -27.59
C GLY A 50 -1.07 7.40 -28.47
N MET A 51 -1.86 6.95 -29.45
CA MET A 51 -1.49 5.83 -30.32
C MET A 51 -0.16 6.06 -31.04
N ASP A 52 0.07 7.28 -31.52
CA ASP A 52 1.31 7.63 -32.23
C ASP A 52 2.52 7.61 -31.29
N ALA A 53 2.38 8.17 -30.09
CA ALA A 53 3.45 8.15 -29.08
C ALA A 53 3.80 6.72 -28.66
N TYR A 54 2.80 5.87 -28.45
CA TYR A 54 3.03 4.46 -28.13
C TYR A 54 3.70 3.69 -29.29
N ARG A 55 3.32 4.00 -30.54
CA ARG A 55 3.96 3.42 -31.73
C ARG A 55 5.42 3.85 -31.83
N GLN A 56 5.71 5.13 -31.69
CA GLN A 56 7.08 5.66 -31.72
C GLN A 56 7.94 5.05 -30.62
N LEU A 57 7.41 4.92 -29.40
CA LEU A 57 8.09 4.27 -28.29
C LEU A 57 8.47 2.83 -28.61
N LYS A 58 7.56 2.06 -29.23
CA LYS A 58 7.85 0.67 -29.64
C LYS A 58 8.93 0.59 -30.72
N ILE A 59 8.90 1.50 -31.69
CA ILE A 59 9.93 1.57 -32.75
C ILE A 59 11.29 1.84 -32.11
N LEU A 60 11.39 2.86 -31.25
CA LEU A 60 12.61 3.19 -30.54
C LEU A 60 13.15 1.98 -29.76
N CYS A 61 12.29 1.30 -28.99
CA CYS A 61 12.68 0.12 -28.23
C CYS A 61 13.23 -1.01 -29.11
N ALA A 62 12.64 -1.21 -30.30
CA ALA A 62 13.12 -2.20 -31.25
C ALA A 62 14.46 -1.82 -31.89
N GLU A 63 14.68 -0.52 -32.17
CA GLU A 63 15.93 -0.01 -32.72
C GLU A 63 17.09 -0.07 -31.72
N THR A 64 16.80 0.12 -30.43
CA THR A 64 17.83 0.18 -29.37
C THR A 64 17.99 -1.10 -28.56
N ASP A 65 17.25 -2.17 -28.91
CA ASP A 65 17.20 -3.43 -28.15
C ASP A 65 16.88 -3.20 -26.65
N MET A 66 15.93 -2.30 -26.39
CA MET A 66 15.51 -1.95 -25.03
C MET A 66 14.10 -2.44 -24.74
N SER A 67 13.84 -2.78 -23.48
CA SER A 67 12.45 -2.94 -23.04
C SER A 67 11.76 -1.57 -22.93
N ILE A 68 10.44 -1.56 -23.11
CA ILE A 68 9.61 -0.36 -22.87
C ILE A 68 9.84 0.17 -21.45
N GLU A 69 9.99 -0.72 -20.46
CA GLU A 69 10.26 -0.34 -19.08
C GLU A 69 11.58 0.45 -18.97
N ASP A 70 12.63 0.01 -19.64
CA ASP A 70 13.94 0.66 -19.57
C ASP A 70 13.98 1.99 -20.33
N ALA A 71 13.32 2.06 -21.49
CA ALA A 71 13.13 3.33 -22.20
C ALA A 71 12.38 4.36 -21.33
N LEU A 72 11.34 3.94 -20.62
CA LEU A 72 10.61 4.79 -19.68
C LEU A 72 11.46 5.21 -18.47
N LYS A 73 12.28 4.31 -17.90
CA LYS A 73 13.24 4.67 -16.84
C LYS A 73 14.20 5.75 -17.29
N GLN A 74 14.76 5.62 -18.49
CA GLN A 74 15.67 6.62 -19.05
C GLN A 74 14.98 7.97 -19.29
N GLY A 75 13.76 7.96 -19.84
CA GLY A 75 12.97 9.18 -20.02
C GLY A 75 12.65 9.88 -18.70
N LEU A 76 12.26 9.12 -17.67
CA LEU A 76 11.99 9.67 -16.33
C LEU A 76 13.26 10.22 -15.67
N ASN A 77 14.39 9.51 -15.77
CA ASN A 77 15.67 10.02 -15.28
C ASN A 77 16.06 11.33 -15.97
N SER A 78 15.86 11.42 -17.29
CA SER A 78 16.11 12.64 -18.06
C SER A 78 15.24 13.80 -17.59
N LEU A 79 13.96 13.54 -17.29
CA LEU A 79 13.04 14.53 -16.72
C LEU A 79 13.49 15.01 -15.33
N PHE A 80 13.95 14.10 -14.47
CA PHE A 80 14.45 14.46 -13.14
C PHE A 80 15.71 15.34 -13.23
N ILE A 81 16.66 14.95 -14.08
CA ILE A 81 17.89 15.72 -14.33
C ILE A 81 17.55 17.12 -14.84
N ALA A 82 16.63 17.24 -15.81
CA ALA A 82 16.17 18.53 -16.33
C ALA A 82 15.53 19.45 -15.26
N ASN A 83 15.06 18.86 -14.15
CA ASN A 83 14.47 19.59 -13.02
C ASN A 83 15.43 19.71 -11.82
N ASN A 84 16.74 19.52 -12.01
CA ASN A 84 17.76 19.55 -10.96
C ASN A 84 17.45 18.58 -9.80
N LYS A 85 16.86 17.42 -10.13
CA LYS A 85 16.61 16.33 -9.19
C LYS A 85 17.60 15.18 -9.46
N PRO A 86 17.97 14.42 -8.41
CA PRO A 86 18.79 13.22 -8.61
C PRO A 86 18.04 12.18 -9.47
N PRO A 87 18.75 11.35 -10.25
CA PRO A 87 18.14 10.24 -10.99
C PRO A 87 17.41 9.26 -10.05
N ILE A 88 16.26 8.75 -10.50
CA ILE A 88 15.42 7.81 -9.73
C ILE A 88 15.87 6.36 -9.84
N ALA A 89 16.60 6.01 -10.90
CA ALA A 89 17.18 4.69 -11.10
C ALA A 89 18.64 4.88 -11.53
N LEU A 90 19.55 4.78 -10.57
CA LEU A 90 20.93 4.42 -10.85
C LEU A 90 20.92 2.92 -11.16
N ASN A 91 21.41 2.55 -12.34
CA ASN A 91 21.37 1.20 -12.93
C ASN A 91 21.57 0.06 -11.93
#